data_AF-M0N8B1-F1
#
_entry.id   AF-M0N8B1-F1
#
_cell.length_a   1.000
_cell.length_b   1.000
_cell.length_c   1.000
_cell.angle_alpha   90.00
_cell.angle_beta   90.00
_cell.angle_gamma   90.00
#
_symmetry.space_group_name_H-M   'P 1'
#
loop_
_entity.id
_entity.type
_entity.pdbx_description
1 polymer ?
#
loop_
_entity_poly.entity_id
_entity_poly.type
_entity_poly.pdbx_seq_one_letter_code
_entity_poly.pdbx_strand_id
1 'polypeptide(L)'
;MKPDEGQYRVVVSDSASWTGEQVPERVVIDYWLAAETRKRTVAVPGTGAVDDHEDHDDHGDQSESAFDDRPENTLDDRGVGALDDDEALDALLQRKPGAAAFLWRAQPVEWARITLRRAEFERLQFVDGPDRLGWRALAPSGDLVDGARRIAAGDRAALEAETGVDVERVCSMAETLADGDRLGPLVLTKRRGSGPPSIADGNHRATAIALHLVRTGEYRPQRAYLGIGANPVLEPLWQRVRGALTGLRSDGTRW
;
A
#
# COMPACT_ATOMS: atom_id res chain seq x y z
N MET A 1 -26.39 -4.15 -30.95
CA MET A 1 -25.05 -3.73 -30.47
C MET A 1 -24.73 -4.63 -29.28
N LYS A 2 -23.89 -5.65 -29.47
CA LYS A 2 -23.49 -6.58 -28.40
C LYS A 2 -22.34 -5.92 -27.62
N PRO A 3 -22.32 -5.99 -26.27
CA PRO A 3 -21.16 -5.55 -25.53
C PRO A 3 -19.98 -6.46 -25.86
N ASP A 4 -18.85 -5.84 -26.11
CA ASP A 4 -17.55 -6.46 -26.39
C ASP A 4 -17.12 -7.23 -25.13
N GLU A 5 -17.02 -8.56 -25.23
CA GLU A 5 -16.48 -9.40 -24.17
C GLU A 5 -14.98 -9.11 -24.09
N GLY A 6 -14.61 -8.22 -23.17
CA GLY A 6 -13.22 -7.85 -22.89
C GLY A 6 -12.36 -9.11 -22.72
N GLN A 7 -11.41 -9.29 -23.63
CA GLN A 7 -10.39 -10.33 -23.53
C GLN A 7 -9.55 -10.11 -22.28
N TYR A 8 -9.87 -10.83 -21.20
CA TYR A 8 -9.05 -10.89 -20.00
C TYR A 8 -7.73 -11.58 -20.32
N ARG A 9 -6.64 -10.81 -20.39
CA ARG A 9 -5.30 -11.34 -20.60
C ARG A 9 -4.71 -11.75 -19.26
N VAL A 10 -4.36 -13.03 -19.11
CA VAL A 10 -3.65 -13.53 -17.93
C VAL A 10 -2.18 -13.11 -18.02
N VAL A 11 -1.67 -12.38 -17.02
CA VAL A 11 -0.22 -12.10 -16.91
C VAL A 11 0.46 -13.33 -16.33
N VAL A 12 1.32 -13.95 -17.12
CA VAL A 12 2.25 -14.96 -16.65
C VAL A 12 3.52 -14.23 -16.22
N SER A 13 3.71 -14.05 -14.92
CA SER A 13 5.01 -13.63 -14.36
C SER A 13 5.94 -14.85 -14.30
N ASP A 14 7.23 -14.68 -14.59
CA ASP A 14 8.27 -15.74 -14.62
C ASP A 14 8.42 -16.55 -13.33
N SER A 15 7.72 -16.16 -12.26
CA SER A 15 7.41 -17.03 -11.13
C SER A 15 5.94 -17.41 -11.19
N ALA A 16 5.62 -18.64 -11.61
CA ALA A 16 4.27 -19.20 -11.78
C ALA A 16 3.31 -19.09 -10.57
N SER A 17 3.76 -18.55 -9.44
CA SER A 17 3.04 -18.40 -8.18
C SER A 17 2.28 -17.08 -8.00
N TRP A 18 2.23 -16.18 -8.99
CA TRP A 18 1.57 -14.87 -8.82
C TRP A 18 0.66 -14.55 -10.00
N THR A 19 -0.25 -15.48 -10.31
CA THR A 19 -1.23 -15.31 -11.38
C THR A 19 -2.50 -14.65 -10.84
N GLY A 20 -3.06 -13.72 -11.62
CA GLY A 20 -4.27 -13.00 -11.27
C GLY A 20 -4.95 -12.39 -12.48
N GLU A 21 -6.11 -11.81 -12.24
CA GLU A 21 -6.90 -11.09 -13.22
C GLU A 21 -6.29 -9.71 -13.43
N GLN A 22 -5.97 -9.34 -14.67
CA GLN A 22 -5.55 -7.96 -14.96
C GLN A 22 -6.64 -6.98 -14.59
N VAL A 23 -6.26 -5.89 -13.95
CA VAL A 23 -7.18 -4.80 -13.61
C VAL A 23 -6.62 -3.48 -14.10
N PRO A 24 -7.47 -2.54 -14.55
CA PRO A 24 -7.05 -1.18 -14.85
C PRO A 24 -6.42 -0.52 -13.62
N GLU A 25 -5.39 0.30 -13.82
CA GLU A 25 -4.72 1.07 -12.76
C GLU A 25 -5.73 1.90 -11.94
N ARG A 26 -6.73 2.47 -12.62
CA ARG A 26 -7.82 3.22 -11.99
C ARG A 26 -8.54 2.47 -10.88
N VAL A 27 -8.82 1.18 -11.07
CA VAL A 27 -9.49 0.34 -10.06
C VAL A 27 -8.67 0.29 -8.77
N VAL A 28 -7.35 0.27 -8.88
CA VAL A 28 -6.44 0.23 -7.72
C VAL A 28 -6.35 1.59 -7.06
N ILE A 29 -6.27 2.68 -7.84
CA ILE A 29 -6.25 4.06 -7.33
C ILE A 29 -7.53 4.36 -6.56
N ASP A 30 -8.70 4.06 -7.12
CA ASP A 30 -10.00 4.28 -6.48
C ASP A 30 -10.11 3.50 -5.16
N TYR A 31 -9.67 2.23 -5.18
CA TYR A 31 -9.59 1.43 -3.97
C TYR A 31 -8.70 2.09 -2.90
N TRP A 32 -7.54 2.58 -3.30
CA TRP A 32 -6.56 3.14 -2.37
C TRP A 32 -7.04 4.47 -1.79
N LEU A 33 -7.67 5.31 -2.60
CA LEU A 33 -8.31 6.56 -2.18
C LEU A 33 -9.46 6.28 -1.20
N ALA A 34 -10.36 5.35 -1.52
CA ALA A 34 -11.47 4.97 -0.63
C ALA A 34 -10.99 4.34 0.69
N ALA A 35 -9.88 3.59 0.66
CA ALA A 35 -9.25 3.08 1.88
C ALA A 35 -8.67 4.20 2.75
N GLU A 36 -8.24 5.32 2.15
CA GLU A 36 -7.69 6.45 2.87
C GLU A 36 -8.77 7.34 3.49
N THR A 37 -9.86 7.60 2.76
CA THR A 37 -11.01 8.35 3.30
C THR A 37 -11.54 7.68 4.58
N ARG A 38 -11.72 6.35 4.56
CA ARG A 38 -12.16 5.58 5.74
C ARG A 38 -11.25 5.73 6.96
N LYS A 39 -9.93 5.87 6.77
CA LYS A 39 -9.01 6.06 7.91
C LYS A 39 -9.21 7.42 8.59
N ARG A 40 -9.54 8.46 7.82
CA ARG A 40 -9.79 9.81 8.37
C ARG A 40 -11.12 9.88 9.09
N THR A 41 -12.17 9.26 8.56
CA THR A 41 -13.50 9.25 9.20
C THR A 41 -13.47 8.58 10.57
N VAL A 42 -12.65 7.53 10.76
CA VAL A 42 -12.50 6.86 12.07
C VAL A 42 -11.64 7.67 13.06
N ALA A 43 -10.79 8.57 12.57
CA ALA A 43 -9.89 9.38 13.38
C ALA A 43 -10.53 10.68 13.92
N VAL A 44 -11.82 10.91 13.68
CA VAL A 44 -12.59 12.00 14.31
C VAL A 44 -13.49 11.39 15.39
N PRO A 45 -12.99 11.09 16.60
CA PRO A 45 -13.85 10.95 17.75
C PRO A 45 -14.40 12.34 18.06
N GLY A 46 -15.73 12.43 18.17
CA GLY A 46 -16.42 13.67 18.50
C GLY A 46 -15.76 14.34 19.70
N THR A 47 -15.38 15.60 19.52
CA THR A 47 -15.23 16.56 20.62
C THR A 47 -16.49 16.45 21.47
N GLY A 48 -16.34 15.83 22.64
CA GLY A 48 -17.42 15.61 23.58
C GLY A 48 -18.11 16.92 23.89
N ALA A 49 -19.44 16.88 23.83
CA ALA A 49 -20.28 17.81 24.54
C ALA A 49 -19.85 17.83 26.01
N VAL A 50 -19.38 18.98 26.46
CA VAL A 50 -19.37 19.36 27.87
C VAL A 50 -20.36 20.51 27.97
N ASP A 51 -21.59 20.17 28.32
CA ASP A 51 -22.53 21.12 28.89
C ASP A 51 -22.17 21.37 30.37
N ASP A 52 -22.53 22.56 30.81
CA ASP A 52 -22.69 23.06 32.19
C ASP A 52 -21.47 23.54 32.98
N HIS A 53 -21.11 24.82 32.78
CA HIS A 53 -21.15 25.78 33.89
C HIS A 53 -21.27 27.24 33.41
N GLU A 54 -22.41 27.86 33.73
CA GLU A 54 -22.67 29.30 33.71
C GLU A 54 -21.85 30.01 34.80
N ASP A 55 -21.18 31.13 34.45
CA ASP A 55 -21.44 32.48 34.99
C ASP A 55 -20.21 33.41 34.96
N HIS A 56 -20.43 34.61 34.38
CA HIS A 56 -19.77 35.91 34.58
C HIS A 56 -18.27 36.05 34.23
N ASP A 57 -17.74 37.11 33.60
CA ASP A 57 -18.21 38.46 33.29
C ASP A 57 -17.45 39.08 32.10
N ASP A 58 -18.13 40.05 31.50
CA ASP A 58 -17.73 41.21 30.69
C ASP A 58 -16.22 41.57 30.55
N HIS A 59 -15.74 41.62 29.31
CA HIS A 59 -15.12 42.83 28.71
C HIS A 59 -14.81 42.62 27.22
N GLY A 60 -15.33 43.54 26.40
CA GLY A 60 -15.12 43.53 24.95
C GLY A 60 -13.75 44.05 24.52
N ASP A 61 -13.30 43.58 23.35
CA ASP A 61 -12.66 44.43 22.37
C ASP A 61 -12.85 43.84 20.97
N GLN A 62 -13.21 44.70 20.03
CA GLN A 62 -13.41 44.39 18.63
C GLN A 62 -12.05 44.50 17.93
N SER A 63 -11.61 43.45 17.25
CA SER A 63 -10.54 43.57 16.24
C SER A 63 -10.76 42.55 15.11
N GLU A 64 -11.39 43.11 14.08
CA GLU A 64 -11.17 42.91 12.65
C GLU A 64 -10.48 41.63 12.17
N SER A 65 -11.28 40.92 11.38
CA SER A 65 -10.94 39.95 10.36
C SER A 65 -9.61 40.19 9.63
N ALA A 66 -8.74 39.19 9.68
CA ALA A 66 -7.76 38.93 8.63
C ALA A 66 -7.98 37.51 8.13
N PHE A 67 -8.67 37.41 7.00
CA PHE A 67 -8.55 36.38 5.96
C PHE A 67 -7.70 35.15 6.33
N ASP A 68 -8.35 34.08 6.79
CA ASP A 68 -7.83 32.72 6.71
C ASP A 68 -8.45 32.06 5.47
N ASP A 69 -7.93 32.41 4.29
CA ASP A 69 -8.11 31.64 3.05
C ASP A 69 -7.28 30.35 3.16
N ARG A 70 -7.62 29.49 4.13
CA ARG A 70 -7.19 28.11 4.13
C ARG A 70 -8.15 27.35 3.23
N PRO A 71 -7.69 26.79 2.09
CA PRO A 71 -8.54 25.91 1.31
C PRO A 71 -8.86 24.70 2.19
N GLU A 72 -10.08 24.69 2.74
CA GLU A 72 -10.70 23.48 3.25
C GLU A 72 -10.65 22.46 2.12
N ASN A 73 -9.76 21.49 2.28
CA ASN A 73 -9.60 20.36 1.38
C ASN A 73 -10.75 19.38 1.63
N THR A 74 -11.98 19.86 1.42
CA THR A 74 -13.23 19.10 1.37
C THR A 74 -13.37 18.51 -0.03
N LEU A 75 -12.40 17.66 -0.41
CA LEU A 75 -12.70 16.60 -1.38
C LEU A 75 -13.56 15.56 -0.65
N ASP A 76 -14.84 15.94 -0.56
CA ASP A 76 -15.97 15.21 -0.03
C ASP A 76 -16.04 13.81 -0.68
N ASP A 77 -16.55 12.83 0.08
CA ASP A 77 -16.57 11.38 -0.22
C ASP A 77 -17.26 11.01 -1.56
N ARG A 78 -17.82 12.01 -2.26
CA ARG A 78 -18.50 11.91 -3.56
C ARG A 78 -17.61 12.19 -4.78
N GLY A 79 -16.38 12.66 -4.60
CA GLY A 79 -15.53 13.15 -5.71
C GLY A 79 -14.61 12.13 -6.39
N VAL A 80 -14.31 10.99 -5.76
CA VAL A 80 -13.27 10.06 -6.26
C VAL A 80 -13.64 9.45 -7.62
N GLY A 81 -14.92 9.19 -7.88
CA GLY A 81 -15.39 8.63 -9.15
C GLY A 81 -15.47 9.64 -10.30
N ALA A 82 -15.23 10.93 -10.04
CA ALA A 82 -15.33 12.00 -11.03
C ALA A 82 -13.97 12.49 -11.56
N LEU A 83 -12.87 12.13 -10.89
CA LEU A 83 -11.51 12.49 -11.31
C LEU A 83 -11.11 11.71 -12.56
N ASP A 84 -10.31 12.29 -13.44
CA ASP A 84 -9.60 11.50 -14.45
C ASP A 84 -8.44 10.70 -13.81
N ASP A 85 -7.78 9.83 -14.58
CA ASP A 85 -6.78 8.89 -14.03
C ASP A 85 -5.53 9.61 -13.49
N ASP A 86 -5.13 10.70 -14.14
CA ASP A 86 -3.99 11.52 -13.71
C ASP A 86 -4.34 12.30 -12.43
N GLU A 87 -5.54 12.88 -12.36
CA GLU A 87 -6.07 13.57 -11.18
C GLU A 87 -6.22 12.63 -9.98
N ALA A 88 -6.70 11.40 -10.19
CA ALA A 88 -6.86 10.42 -9.12
C ALA A 88 -5.49 9.94 -8.60
N LEU A 89 -4.51 9.79 -9.48
CA LEU A 89 -3.13 9.47 -9.11
C LEU A 89 -2.48 10.62 -8.35
N ASP A 90 -2.65 11.86 -8.80
CA ASP A 90 -2.14 13.06 -8.12
C ASP A 90 -2.77 13.21 -6.73
N ALA A 91 -4.09 13.01 -6.60
CA ALA A 91 -4.77 13.01 -5.32
C ALA A 91 -4.19 11.93 -4.37
N LEU A 92 -3.85 10.76 -4.90
CA LEU A 92 -3.21 9.69 -4.13
C LEU A 92 -1.78 10.06 -3.72
N LEU A 93 -0.99 10.66 -4.60
CA LEU A 93 0.38 11.10 -4.35
C LEU A 93 0.43 12.21 -3.29
N GLN A 94 -0.49 13.18 -3.36
CA GLN A 94 -0.62 14.24 -2.35
C GLN A 94 -0.97 13.65 -0.97
N ARG A 95 -1.83 12.63 -0.93
CA ARG A 95 -2.25 11.98 0.32
C ARG A 95 -1.19 11.02 0.87
N LYS A 96 -0.38 10.38 0.02
CA LYS A 96 0.64 9.38 0.39
C LYS A 96 1.93 9.53 -0.42
N PRO A 97 2.69 10.62 -0.21
CA PRO A 97 3.90 10.88 -1.00
C PRO A 97 4.95 9.77 -0.86
N GLY A 98 4.97 9.03 0.26
CA GLY A 98 5.90 7.91 0.47
C GLY A 98 5.49 6.63 -0.27
N ALA A 99 4.29 6.12 0.01
CA ALA A 99 3.85 4.83 -0.52
C ALA A 99 3.52 4.88 -2.02
N ALA A 100 2.98 6.00 -2.51
CA ALA A 100 2.63 6.17 -3.91
C ALA A 100 3.85 6.51 -4.80
N ALA A 101 4.90 7.14 -4.26
CA ALA A 101 6.13 7.42 -5.02
C ALA A 101 6.86 6.15 -5.50
N PHE A 102 6.66 5.00 -4.83
CA PHE A 102 7.19 3.72 -5.29
C PHE A 102 6.51 3.20 -6.55
N LEU A 103 5.22 3.48 -6.74
CA LEU A 103 4.52 3.16 -7.98
C LEU A 103 5.05 4.00 -9.13
N TRP A 104 5.28 5.29 -8.88
CA TRP A 104 5.74 6.23 -9.90
C TRP A 104 7.11 5.86 -10.50
N ARG A 105 8.07 5.43 -9.66
CA ARG A 105 9.42 5.06 -10.12
C ARG A 105 9.47 3.77 -10.95
N ALA A 106 8.37 3.03 -11.01
CA ALA A 106 8.33 1.72 -11.63
C ALA A 106 7.45 1.68 -12.90
N GLN A 107 6.99 2.84 -13.38
CA GLN A 107 6.17 2.95 -14.59
C GLN A 107 6.91 2.43 -15.84
N PRO A 108 6.24 1.72 -16.76
CA PRO A 108 4.83 1.29 -16.69
C PRO A 108 4.59 0.20 -15.63
N VAL A 109 3.47 0.29 -14.89
CA VAL A 109 3.05 -0.72 -13.90
C VAL A 109 1.88 -1.55 -14.42
N GLU A 110 2.08 -2.87 -14.50
CA GLU A 110 0.99 -3.80 -14.80
C GLU A 110 0.29 -4.21 -13.50
N TRP A 111 -1.02 -4.00 -13.42
CA TRP A 111 -1.81 -4.35 -12.23
C TRP A 111 -2.57 -5.65 -12.40
N ALA A 112 -2.52 -6.50 -11.38
CA ALA A 112 -3.31 -7.71 -11.29
C ALA A 112 -4.00 -7.83 -9.93
N ARG A 113 -5.26 -8.25 -9.94
CA ARG A 113 -5.98 -8.69 -8.76
C ARG A 113 -5.67 -10.17 -8.51
N ILE A 114 -5.11 -10.46 -7.35
CA ILE A 114 -4.68 -11.81 -6.96
C ILE A 114 -5.35 -12.25 -5.66
N THR A 115 -5.36 -13.57 -5.43
CA THR A 115 -5.66 -14.15 -4.12
C THR A 115 -4.40 -14.80 -3.59
N LEU A 116 -3.87 -14.24 -2.51
CA LEU A 116 -2.69 -14.71 -1.80
C LEU A 116 -3.02 -16.00 -1.07
N ARG A 117 -2.28 -17.06 -1.39
CA ARG A 117 -2.20 -18.28 -0.61
C ARG A 117 -1.21 -18.11 0.52
N ARG A 118 -1.24 -19.03 1.50
CA ARG A 118 -0.37 -18.98 2.67
C ARG A 118 1.11 -18.84 2.30
N ALA A 119 1.60 -19.71 1.42
CA ALA A 119 3.00 -19.73 1.00
C ALA A 119 3.43 -18.46 0.25
N GLU A 120 2.50 -17.79 -0.44
CA GLU A 120 2.75 -16.50 -1.09
C GLU A 120 2.80 -15.38 -0.05
N PHE A 121 1.82 -15.38 0.85
CA PHE A 121 1.70 -14.39 1.91
C PHE A 121 2.88 -14.40 2.89
N GLU A 122 3.34 -15.57 3.31
CA GLU A 122 4.48 -15.72 4.23
C GLU A 122 5.79 -15.17 3.63
N ARG A 123 5.87 -15.03 2.31
CA ARG A 123 7.03 -14.47 1.60
C ARG A 123 6.96 -12.96 1.41
N LEU A 124 5.88 -12.30 1.81
CA LEU A 124 5.76 -10.86 1.64
C LEU A 124 6.79 -10.12 2.48
N GLN A 125 7.25 -9.00 1.93
CA GLN A 125 8.20 -8.11 2.59
C GLN A 125 7.55 -6.77 2.92
N PHE A 126 8.00 -6.14 3.99
CA PHE A 126 7.70 -4.73 4.21
C PHE A 126 8.30 -3.90 3.06
N VAL A 127 7.61 -2.83 2.64
CA VAL A 127 8.20 -1.91 1.68
C VAL A 127 9.44 -1.24 2.27
N ASP A 128 10.49 -1.14 1.46
CA ASP A 128 11.65 -0.29 1.75
C ASP A 128 11.21 1.17 1.73
N GLY A 129 10.70 1.66 2.85
CA GLY A 129 10.38 3.06 3.03
C GLY A 129 11.49 3.82 3.77
N PRO A 130 11.43 5.16 3.79
CA PRO A 130 12.32 5.94 4.64
C PRO A 130 12.23 5.45 6.09
N ASP A 131 13.37 5.45 6.80
CA ASP A 131 13.55 4.81 8.12
C ASP A 131 12.45 5.16 9.15
N ARG A 132 11.87 6.35 9.01
CA ARG A 132 10.74 6.86 9.82
C ARG A 132 9.45 6.03 9.77
N LEU A 133 9.32 5.05 8.87
CA LEU A 133 8.11 4.21 8.82
C LEU A 133 8.11 3.07 9.84
N GLY A 134 9.20 2.86 10.59
CA GLY A 134 9.25 1.95 11.74
C GLY A 134 9.24 0.44 11.42
N TRP A 135 8.76 0.03 10.25
CA TRP A 135 8.61 -1.40 9.89
C TRP A 135 9.94 -2.16 9.82
N ARG A 136 11.03 -1.53 9.35
CA ARG A 136 12.37 -2.14 9.40
C ARG A 136 12.90 -2.25 10.83
N ALA A 137 12.57 -1.31 11.71
CA ALA A 137 12.94 -1.40 13.12
C ALA A 137 12.21 -2.59 13.76
N LEU A 138 10.95 -2.83 13.39
CA LEU A 138 10.18 -3.99 13.83
C LEU A 138 10.75 -5.32 13.27
N ALA A 139 11.03 -5.37 11.97
CA ALA A 139 11.56 -6.56 11.30
C ALA A 139 12.82 -6.21 10.48
N PRO A 140 14.03 -6.30 11.09
CA PRO A 140 15.27 -5.98 10.40
C PRO A 140 15.56 -6.83 9.17
N SER A 141 15.02 -8.06 9.09
CA SER A 141 15.09 -8.91 7.89
C SER A 141 14.27 -8.37 6.71
N GLY A 142 13.32 -7.47 6.98
CA GLY A 142 12.30 -7.03 6.02
C GLY A 142 11.14 -8.01 5.87
N ASP A 143 11.22 -9.20 6.45
CA ASP A 143 10.22 -10.26 6.30
C ASP A 143 9.01 -10.02 7.22
N LEU A 144 7.81 -10.13 6.64
CA LEU A 144 6.55 -9.88 7.32
C LEU A 144 6.36 -10.79 8.55
N VAL A 145 6.65 -12.09 8.38
CA VAL A 145 6.41 -13.11 9.41
C VAL A 145 7.33 -12.91 10.61
N ASP A 146 8.56 -12.43 10.40
CA ASP A 146 9.49 -12.15 11.49
C ASP A 146 8.99 -10.98 12.36
N GLY A 147 8.45 -9.93 11.73
CA GLY A 147 7.79 -8.84 12.45
C GLY A 147 6.61 -9.32 13.31
N ALA A 148 5.77 -10.19 12.75
CA ALA A 148 4.65 -10.78 13.48
C ALA A 148 5.10 -11.69 14.64
N ARG A 149 6.14 -12.52 14.44
CA ARG A 149 6.72 -13.34 15.51
C ARG A 149 7.30 -12.49 16.63
N ARG A 150 7.95 -11.38 16.29
CA ARG A 150 8.48 -10.44 17.27
C ARG A 150 7.35 -9.82 18.12
N ILE A 151 6.26 -9.40 17.49
CA ILE A 151 5.07 -8.92 18.23
C ILE A 151 4.49 -10.03 19.11
N ALA A 152 4.43 -11.26 18.63
CA ALA A 152 3.89 -12.38 19.39
C ALA A 152 4.70 -12.72 20.64
N ALA A 153 6.04 -12.52 20.60
CA ALA A 153 6.95 -12.84 21.69
C ALA A 153 7.27 -11.65 22.61
N GLY A 154 7.07 -10.42 22.15
CA GLY A 154 7.49 -9.21 22.84
C GLY A 154 6.39 -8.55 23.67
N ASP A 155 6.81 -7.58 24.48
CA ASP A 155 5.90 -6.63 25.13
C ASP A 155 5.43 -5.58 24.11
N ARG A 156 4.11 -5.36 24.05
CA ARG A 156 3.50 -4.49 23.03
C ARG A 156 3.97 -3.05 23.19
N ALA A 157 3.84 -2.49 24.39
CA ALA A 157 4.16 -1.09 24.68
C ALA A 157 5.65 -0.81 24.45
N ALA A 158 6.53 -1.74 24.84
CA ALA A 158 7.96 -1.62 24.58
C ALA A 158 8.28 -1.60 23.08
N LEU A 159 7.64 -2.47 22.28
CA LEU A 159 7.84 -2.51 20.82
C LEU A 159 7.32 -1.26 20.12
N GLU A 160 6.19 -0.69 20.56
CA GLU A 160 5.69 0.58 20.03
C GLU A 160 6.67 1.71 20.30
N ALA A 161 7.16 1.82 21.54
CA ALA A 161 8.14 2.81 21.93
C ALA A 161 9.46 2.68 21.16
N GLU A 162 9.90 1.45 20.90
CA GLU A 162 11.14 1.16 20.17
C GLU A 162 11.01 1.45 18.66
N THR A 163 9.91 1.02 18.04
CA THR A 163 9.80 0.95 16.58
C THR A 163 8.97 2.08 15.98
N GLY A 164 8.12 2.72 16.78
CA GLY A 164 7.11 3.68 16.32
C GLY A 164 5.96 3.04 15.52
N VAL A 165 5.90 1.72 15.43
CA VAL A 165 4.76 1.00 14.83
C VAL A 165 3.63 0.93 15.85
N ASP A 166 2.40 1.17 15.41
CA ASP A 166 1.18 1.01 16.21
C ASP A 166 0.84 -0.49 16.35
N VAL A 167 1.45 -1.14 17.36
CA VAL A 167 1.35 -2.58 17.63
C VAL A 167 -0.01 -2.93 18.21
N GLU A 168 -0.62 -2.04 18.99
CA GLU A 168 -1.94 -2.24 19.56
C GLU A 168 -3.00 -2.29 18.45
N ARG A 169 -2.91 -1.41 17.44
CA ARG A 169 -3.76 -1.53 16.24
C ARG A 169 -3.56 -2.83 15.48
N VAL A 170 -2.32 -3.33 15.39
CA VAL A 170 -2.06 -4.65 14.78
C VAL A 170 -2.73 -5.76 15.59
N CYS A 171 -2.65 -5.71 16.92
CA CYS A 171 -3.30 -6.69 17.80
C CYS A 171 -4.83 -6.65 17.66
N SER A 172 -5.42 -5.47 17.71
CA SER A 172 -6.87 -5.27 17.53
C SER A 172 -7.36 -5.83 16.19
N MET A 173 -6.64 -5.56 15.09
CA MET A 173 -6.98 -6.15 13.78
C MET A 173 -6.84 -7.68 13.75
N ALA A 174 -5.88 -8.25 14.48
CA ALA A 174 -5.69 -9.70 14.57
C ALA A 174 -6.80 -10.38 15.37
N GLU A 175 -7.38 -9.68 16.35
CA GLU A 175 -8.55 -10.11 17.11
C GLU A 175 -9.81 -10.09 16.22
N THR A 176 -10.02 -9.04 15.43
CA THR A 176 -11.09 -9.00 14.42
C THR A 176 -11.06 -10.21 13.46
N LEU A 177 -9.87 -10.67 13.07
CA LEU A 177 -9.73 -11.88 12.24
C LEU A 177 -10.15 -13.15 12.99
N ALA A 178 -9.91 -13.23 14.30
CA ALA A 178 -10.32 -14.35 15.14
C ALA A 178 -11.86 -14.44 15.24
N ASP A 179 -12.55 -13.30 15.22
CA ASP A 179 -14.02 -13.22 15.20
C ASP A 179 -14.64 -13.64 13.85
N GLY A 180 -13.80 -13.90 12.85
CA GLY A 180 -14.22 -14.42 11.56
C GLY A 180 -14.29 -13.38 10.46
N ASP A 181 -14.01 -12.11 10.76
CA ASP A 181 -14.09 -11.02 9.81
C ASP A 181 -12.96 -11.04 8.77
N ARG A 182 -13.11 -10.23 7.72
CA ARG A 182 -12.12 -10.07 6.65
C ARG A 182 -11.58 -8.65 6.64
N LEU A 183 -10.25 -8.55 6.63
CA LEU A 183 -9.58 -7.28 6.38
C LEU A 183 -9.64 -6.93 4.88
N GLY A 184 -9.58 -5.62 4.60
CA GLY A 184 -9.54 -5.10 3.22
C GLY A 184 -8.29 -5.55 2.45
N PRO A 185 -8.34 -5.56 1.10
CA PRO A 185 -7.23 -6.07 0.30
C PRO A 185 -5.91 -5.31 0.51
N LEU A 186 -4.80 -6.02 0.28
CA LEU A 186 -3.46 -5.46 0.32
C LEU A 186 -3.11 -4.82 -1.02
N VAL A 187 -2.25 -3.80 -1.00
CA VAL A 187 -1.60 -3.30 -2.22
C VAL A 187 -0.14 -3.71 -2.16
N LEU A 188 0.28 -4.49 -3.15
CA LEU A 188 1.62 -5.05 -3.27
C LEU A 188 2.31 -4.46 -4.48
N THR A 189 3.63 -4.38 -4.42
CA THR A 189 4.47 -4.00 -5.55
C THR A 189 5.61 -4.99 -5.72
N LYS A 190 5.99 -5.23 -6.97
CA LYS A 190 7.13 -6.06 -7.33
C LYS A 190 7.76 -5.51 -8.61
N ARG A 191 9.08 -5.66 -8.77
CA ARG A 191 9.76 -5.41 -10.05
C ARG A 191 9.84 -6.69 -10.86
N ARG A 192 9.74 -6.59 -12.18
CA ARG A 192 9.91 -7.75 -13.06
C ARG A 192 11.28 -8.41 -12.83
N GLY A 193 11.28 -9.72 -12.59
CA GLY A 193 12.49 -10.49 -12.27
C GLY A 193 13.12 -10.21 -10.90
N SER A 194 12.48 -9.45 -10.01
CA SER A 194 12.94 -9.28 -8.62
C SER A 194 12.38 -10.36 -7.69
N GLY A 195 12.80 -10.30 -6.42
CA GLY A 195 12.39 -11.19 -5.33
C GLY A 195 10.88 -11.14 -5.01
N PRO A 196 10.48 -11.50 -3.78
CA PRO A 196 9.07 -11.49 -3.41
C PRO A 196 8.46 -10.07 -3.47
N PRO A 197 7.12 -9.95 -3.58
CA PRO A 197 6.44 -8.66 -3.52
C PRO A 197 6.59 -7.97 -2.16
N SER A 198 6.65 -6.64 -2.18
CA SER A 198 6.62 -5.79 -1.00
C SER A 198 5.24 -5.16 -0.79
N ILE A 199 4.88 -4.88 0.46
CA ILE A 199 3.59 -4.30 0.83
C ILE A 199 3.62 -2.77 0.70
N ALA A 200 2.99 -2.23 -0.34
CA ALA A 200 2.88 -0.80 -0.58
C ALA A 200 1.81 -0.14 0.29
N ASP A 201 0.67 -0.82 0.51
CA ASP A 201 -0.37 -0.40 1.46
C ASP A 201 -0.92 -1.58 2.25
N GLY A 202 -1.17 -1.32 3.53
CA GLY A 202 -1.75 -2.29 4.43
C GLY A 202 -0.74 -3.03 5.30
N ASN A 203 0.43 -2.43 5.60
CA ASN A 203 1.41 -3.04 6.52
C ASN A 203 0.77 -3.48 7.84
N HIS A 204 -0.01 -2.63 8.53
CA HIS A 204 -0.74 -3.03 9.74
C HIS A 204 -1.68 -4.22 9.51
N ARG A 205 -2.43 -4.24 8.40
CA ARG A 205 -3.34 -5.36 8.06
C ARG A 205 -2.56 -6.64 7.79
N ALA A 206 -1.49 -6.56 7.00
CA ALA A 206 -0.63 -7.68 6.68
C ALA A 206 0.04 -8.24 7.95
N THR A 207 0.56 -7.38 8.82
CA THR A 207 1.16 -7.80 10.09
C THR A 207 0.12 -8.44 11.01
N ALA A 208 -1.12 -7.92 11.03
CA ALA A 208 -2.21 -8.53 11.80
C ALA A 208 -2.60 -9.92 11.29
N ILE A 209 -2.67 -10.10 9.97
CA ILE A 209 -2.91 -11.42 9.35
C ILE A 209 -1.76 -12.38 9.69
N ALA A 210 -0.51 -11.92 9.61
CA ALA A 210 0.66 -12.72 9.98
C ALA A 210 0.70 -13.04 11.48
N LEU A 211 0.29 -12.11 12.34
CA LEU A 211 0.19 -12.32 13.78
C LEU A 211 -0.88 -13.34 14.14
N HIS A 212 -2.06 -13.25 13.52
CA HIS A 212 -3.12 -14.24 13.64
C HIS A 212 -2.62 -15.63 13.22
N LEU A 213 -1.94 -15.72 12.08
CA LEU A 213 -1.33 -16.96 11.58
C LEU A 213 -0.29 -17.52 12.57
N VAL A 214 0.59 -16.69 13.12
CA VAL A 214 1.60 -17.12 14.10
C VAL A 214 0.95 -17.65 15.38
N ARG A 215 -0.12 -16.99 15.86
CA ARG A 215 -0.81 -17.35 17.11
C ARG A 215 -1.66 -18.61 16.99
N THR A 216 -2.33 -18.80 15.85
CA THR A 216 -3.35 -19.85 15.68
C THR A 216 -2.91 -20.98 14.75
N GLY A 217 -1.92 -20.74 13.89
CA GLY A 217 -1.58 -21.62 12.78
C GLY A 217 -2.54 -21.53 11.58
N GLU A 218 -3.61 -20.74 11.68
CA GLU A 218 -4.65 -20.62 10.66
C GLU A 218 -4.35 -19.49 9.67
N TYR A 219 -4.52 -19.78 8.38
CA TYR A 219 -4.41 -18.79 7.32
C TYR A 219 -5.65 -18.83 6.43
N ARG A 220 -6.27 -17.66 6.25
CA ARG A 220 -7.35 -17.45 5.29
C ARG A 220 -6.79 -16.72 4.07
N PRO A 221 -7.06 -17.19 2.84
CA PRO A 221 -6.59 -16.52 1.63
C PRO A 221 -7.00 -15.04 1.56
N GLN A 222 -6.04 -14.19 1.22
CA GLN A 222 -6.20 -12.74 1.23
C GLN A 222 -6.27 -12.17 -0.18
N ARG A 223 -7.16 -11.21 -0.40
CA ARG A 223 -7.19 -10.49 -1.67
C ARG A 223 -6.09 -9.44 -1.70
N ALA A 224 -5.43 -9.27 -2.85
CA ALA A 224 -4.47 -8.21 -3.04
C ALA A 224 -4.49 -7.68 -4.48
N TYR A 225 -4.05 -6.44 -4.63
CA TYR A 225 -3.66 -5.85 -5.91
C TYR A 225 -2.14 -5.88 -5.99
N LEU A 226 -1.60 -6.49 -7.04
CA LEU A 226 -0.18 -6.59 -7.29
C LEU A 226 0.18 -5.71 -8.48
N GLY A 227 0.99 -4.69 -8.23
CA GLY A 227 1.62 -3.87 -9.26
C GLY A 227 2.97 -4.46 -9.65
N ILE A 228 3.16 -4.76 -10.92
CA ILE A 228 4.41 -5.26 -11.48
C ILE A 228 5.03 -4.16 -12.34
N GLY A 229 6.04 -3.50 -11.81
CA GLY A 229 6.77 -2.46 -12.53
C GLY A 229 7.95 -2.99 -13.33
N ALA A 230 8.42 -2.17 -14.27
CA ALA A 230 9.64 -2.44 -15.02
C ALA A 230 10.87 -2.54 -14.10
N ASN A 231 11.90 -3.29 -14.52
CA ASN A 231 13.18 -3.34 -13.82
C ASN A 231 14.17 -2.37 -14.48
N PRO A 232 14.41 -1.17 -13.90
CA PRO A 232 15.24 -0.15 -14.54
C PRO A 232 16.71 -0.57 -14.70
N VAL A 233 17.16 -1.64 -14.03
CA VAL A 233 18.55 -2.12 -14.10
C VAL A 233 18.80 -3.00 -15.32
N LEU A 234 17.75 -3.60 -15.91
CA LEU A 234 17.89 -4.52 -17.04
C LEU A 234 17.81 -3.82 -18.41
N GLU A 235 17.09 -2.70 -18.54
CA GLU A 235 17.02 -1.93 -19.78
C GLU A 235 18.41 -1.52 -20.31
N PRO A 236 19.31 -0.93 -19.49
CA PRO A 236 20.63 -0.51 -19.95
C PRO A 236 21.56 -1.70 -20.26
N LEU A 237 21.40 -2.81 -19.53
CA LEU A 237 22.23 -4.00 -19.70
C LEU A 237 21.84 -4.75 -20.99
N TRP A 238 20.53 -4.88 -21.27
CA TRP A 238 20.04 -5.48 -22.50
C TRP A 238 20.34 -4.64 -23.74
N GLN A 239 20.32 -3.30 -23.62
CA GLN A 239 20.79 -2.44 -24.71
C GLN A 239 22.29 -2.62 -24.99
N ARG A 240 23.11 -2.79 -23.95
CA ARG A 240 24.55 -3.11 -24.11
C ARG A 240 24.79 -4.47 -24.74
N VAL A 241 24.02 -5.49 -24.35
CA VAL A 241 24.12 -6.85 -24.92
C VAL A 241 23.62 -6.90 -26.37
N ARG A 242 22.51 -6.21 -26.70
CA ARG A 242 22.06 -6.08 -28.09
C ARG A 242 23.07 -5.33 -28.96
N GLY A 243 23.63 -4.23 -28.46
CA GLY A 243 24.67 -3.47 -29.16
C GLY A 243 25.91 -4.31 -29.46
N ALA A 244 26.35 -5.14 -28.50
CA ALA A 244 27.46 -6.07 -28.70
C ALA A 244 27.15 -7.18 -29.71
N LEU A 245 25.92 -7.73 -29.71
CA LEU A 245 25.48 -8.76 -30.66
C LEU A 245 25.30 -8.23 -32.09
N THR A 246 24.88 -6.96 -32.27
CA THR A 246 24.86 -6.32 -33.59
C THR A 246 26.25 -5.94 -34.08
N GLY A 247 27.19 -5.61 -33.17
CA GLY A 247 28.59 -5.38 -33.51
C GLY A 247 29.29 -6.65 -34.01
N LEU A 248 29.08 -7.77 -33.32
CA LEU A 248 29.65 -9.08 -33.70
C LEU A 248 29.12 -9.64 -35.03
N ARG A 249 27.95 -9.20 -35.50
CA ARG A 249 27.38 -9.63 -36.80
C ARG A 249 27.84 -8.76 -37.98
N SER A 250 28.52 -7.64 -37.70
CA SER A 250 28.93 -6.66 -38.72
C SER A 250 30.40 -6.80 -39.15
N ASP A 251 31.22 -7.57 -38.43
CA ASP A 251 32.63 -7.81 -38.77
C ASP A 251 32.86 -9.01 -39.70
N GLY A 252 31.78 -9.60 -40.24
CA GLY A 252 31.83 -10.81 -41.06
C GLY A 252 31.75 -10.58 -42.58
N THR A 253 32.00 -9.39 -43.12
CA THR A 253 32.06 -9.22 -44.58
C THR A 253 32.83 -7.96 -45.01
N ARG A 254 34.15 -8.07 -45.14
CA ARG A 254 34.92 -7.30 -46.11
C ARG A 254 35.92 -8.24 -46.79
N TRP A 255 35.54 -8.67 -47.99
CA TRP A 255 36.49 -9.09 -49.03
C TRP A 255 37.08 -7.83 -49.68
#